data_AF-A0A7W7T4T3-F1
#
_entry.id   AF-A0A7W7T4T3-F1
#
_cell.length_a   1.000
_cell.length_b   1.000
_cell.length_c   1.000
_cell.angle_alpha   90.00
_cell.angle_beta   90.00
_cell.angle_gamma   90.00
#
_symmetry.space_group_name_H-M   'P 1'
#
loop_
_entity.id
_entity.type
_entity.pdbx_description
1 polymer ?
#
loop_
_entity_poly.entity_id
_entity_poly.type
_entity_poly.pdbx_seq_one_letter_code
_entity_poly.pdbx_strand_id
1 'polypeptide(L)'
;MTVVLSLALGSAAVTGASAATAAAPYCYEETSTPTAGIADLKSSFTSANWMQTLQAMYKRRWPSGEALAKAQVNDKYWNQFVRKENFEAFAESMMVAIHEETHMWDLDGSRTRWNVHTAAWIDATRQATTVPLHDGFARKEIIPLIKDKFSDSMDGIYLRDRTQGEYHLQGILAELNAGLTGLPAVTVVQEYIKGVGASNARDIAATNLRYLLLYLRVAKDRHADYWAKIKNEPKLRELVLTQFLRTAYWLEKSAPYTGRIGGPNADKITATNYAPENIAIVEEFTGRKIDTGTRKNCTL
;
A
#
# COMPACT_ATOMS: atom_id res chain seq x y z
N MET A 1 -36.60 -26.38 70.37
CA MET A 1 -36.16 -25.19 69.60
C MET A 1 -35.73 -25.71 68.24
N THR A 2 -36.61 -25.57 67.26
CA THR A 2 -36.50 -26.16 65.92
C THR A 2 -36.12 -25.05 64.96
N VAL A 3 -35.02 -25.20 64.23
CA VAL A 3 -34.70 -24.31 63.11
C VAL A 3 -34.52 -25.18 61.87
N VAL A 4 -35.47 -25.01 60.96
CA VAL A 4 -35.49 -25.55 59.60
C VAL A 4 -34.52 -24.72 58.76
N LEU A 5 -33.54 -25.36 58.12
CA LEU A 5 -32.69 -24.72 57.13
C LEU A 5 -33.29 -24.94 55.74
N SER A 6 -33.94 -23.91 55.20
CA SER A 6 -34.27 -23.79 53.77
C SER A 6 -33.35 -22.76 53.17
N LEU A 7 -32.68 -23.04 52.04
CA LEU A 7 -32.17 -22.00 51.13
C LEU A 7 -31.95 -22.57 49.71
N ALA A 8 -33.00 -22.36 48.92
CA ALA A 8 -33.05 -21.88 47.52
C ALA A 8 -31.92 -22.23 46.53
N LEU A 9 -32.36 -22.84 45.42
CA LEU A 9 -31.71 -22.88 44.11
C LEU A 9 -31.46 -21.46 43.58
N GLY A 10 -30.19 -21.10 43.39
CA GLY A 10 -29.79 -19.90 42.66
C GLY A 10 -29.65 -20.19 41.17
N SER A 11 -30.55 -19.64 40.36
CA SER A 11 -30.45 -19.63 38.90
C SER A 11 -29.18 -18.88 38.47
N ALA A 12 -28.27 -19.59 37.78
CA ALA A 12 -27.14 -18.96 37.13
C ALA A 12 -27.63 -18.09 35.96
N ALA A 13 -27.44 -16.78 36.08
CA ALA A 13 -27.65 -15.84 34.99
C ALA A 13 -26.64 -16.12 33.88
N VAL A 14 -27.16 -16.43 32.69
CA VAL A 14 -26.38 -16.47 31.44
C VAL A 14 -25.91 -15.04 31.17
N THR A 15 -24.63 -14.76 31.43
CA THR A 15 -24.01 -13.50 31.05
C THR A 15 -24.02 -13.39 29.53
N GLY A 16 -24.78 -12.41 29.04
CA GLY A 16 -25.00 -12.15 27.64
C GLY A 16 -23.70 -12.02 26.85
N ALA A 17 -23.70 -12.64 25.68
CA ALA A 17 -22.76 -12.30 24.62
C ALA A 17 -22.90 -10.80 24.34
N SER A 18 -21.83 -10.05 24.61
CA SER A 18 -21.70 -8.68 24.12
C SER A 18 -21.76 -8.74 22.59
N ALA A 19 -22.86 -8.26 22.01
CA ALA A 19 -22.96 -8.03 20.58
C ALA A 19 -21.88 -7.00 20.24
N ALA A 20 -20.79 -7.45 19.62
CA ALA A 20 -19.75 -6.56 19.13
C ALA A 20 -20.40 -5.57 18.17
N THR A 21 -20.43 -4.29 18.56
CA THR A 21 -20.94 -3.21 17.73
C THR A 21 -20.20 -3.25 16.40
N ALA A 22 -20.93 -3.37 15.29
CA ALA A 22 -20.33 -3.37 13.97
C ALA A 22 -19.50 -2.09 13.79
N ALA A 23 -18.23 -2.24 13.45
CA ALA A 23 -17.31 -1.13 13.37
C ALA A 23 -17.71 -0.23 12.17
N ALA A 24 -17.67 1.09 12.36
CA ALA A 24 -18.14 2.05 11.37
C ALA A 24 -17.42 1.88 10.00
N PRO A 25 -18.12 2.16 8.88
CA PRO A 25 -17.51 2.14 7.56
C PRO A 25 -16.26 3.02 7.49
N TYR A 26 -15.20 2.51 6.86
CA TYR A 26 -13.95 3.22 6.67
C TYR A 26 -13.64 3.29 5.18
N CYS A 27 -13.40 4.50 4.67
CA CYS A 27 -12.97 4.73 3.30
C CYS A 27 -11.57 5.33 3.28
N TYR A 28 -10.72 4.86 2.37
CA TYR A 28 -9.50 5.58 2.05
C TYR A 28 -9.82 6.70 1.05
N GLU A 29 -9.48 7.92 1.43
CA GLU A 29 -9.48 9.08 0.56
C GLU A 29 -8.31 9.98 0.89
N GLU A 30 -7.88 10.76 -0.09
CA GLU A 30 -6.95 11.88 0.11
C GLU A 30 -7.22 12.99 -0.90
N THR A 31 -6.73 14.20 -0.63
CA THR A 31 -6.89 15.32 -1.56
C THR A 31 -6.00 15.11 -2.78
N SER A 32 -6.60 15.15 -3.98
CA SER A 32 -5.85 15.21 -5.23
C SER A 32 -6.65 15.90 -6.33
N THR A 33 -5.96 16.69 -7.14
CA THR A 33 -6.51 17.43 -8.28
C THR A 33 -5.55 17.26 -9.47
N PRO A 34 -5.53 16.07 -10.12
CA PRO A 34 -4.53 15.74 -11.16
C PRO A 34 -4.48 16.73 -12.33
N THR A 35 -5.56 17.45 -12.59
CA THR A 35 -5.71 18.37 -13.73
C THR A 35 -5.51 19.84 -13.37
N ALA A 36 -5.21 20.19 -12.11
CA ALA A 36 -4.99 21.60 -11.74
C ALA A 36 -3.81 22.21 -12.52
N GLY A 37 -3.92 23.48 -12.95
CA GLY A 37 -2.90 24.11 -13.79
C GLY A 37 -1.50 24.23 -13.14
N ILE A 38 -0.47 23.77 -13.84
CA ILE A 38 0.95 23.91 -13.43
C ILE A 38 1.85 24.42 -14.58
N ALA A 39 1.28 25.05 -15.60
CA ALA A 39 2.03 25.53 -16.77
C ALA A 39 3.09 26.57 -16.40
N ASP A 40 2.83 27.40 -15.39
CA ASP A 40 3.79 28.35 -14.81
C ASP A 40 4.98 27.63 -14.15
N LEU A 41 4.73 26.54 -13.44
CA LEU A 41 5.78 25.72 -12.82
C LEU A 41 6.65 25.02 -13.87
N LYS A 42 6.03 24.54 -14.95
CA LYS A 42 6.76 24.00 -16.10
C LYS A 42 7.64 25.06 -16.75
N SER A 43 7.09 26.25 -17.00
CA SER A 43 7.78 27.33 -17.71
C SER A 43 8.95 27.92 -16.91
N SER A 44 8.89 27.84 -15.57
CA SER A 44 9.94 28.33 -14.67
C SER A 44 10.88 27.24 -14.17
N PHE A 45 10.73 25.99 -14.65
CA PHE A 45 11.57 24.88 -14.21
C PHE A 45 13.03 25.03 -14.65
N THR A 46 13.93 24.78 -13.72
CA THR A 46 15.38 24.70 -13.92
C THR A 46 15.93 23.57 -13.05
N SER A 47 17.13 23.07 -13.38
CA SER A 47 17.80 22.11 -12.49
C SER A 47 18.10 22.68 -11.10
N ALA A 48 18.16 24.00 -10.92
CA ALA A 48 18.47 24.63 -9.63
C ALA A 48 17.26 24.73 -8.69
N ASN A 49 16.04 24.79 -9.23
CA ASN A 49 14.81 24.96 -8.45
C ASN A 49 13.91 23.70 -8.41
N TRP A 50 14.43 22.54 -8.82
CA TRP A 50 13.65 21.31 -8.98
C TRP A 50 12.83 20.93 -7.73
N MET A 51 13.38 21.09 -6.52
CA MET A 51 12.69 20.74 -5.27
C MET A 51 11.57 21.74 -4.96
N GLN A 52 11.80 23.04 -5.20
CA GLN A 52 10.74 24.05 -5.08
C GLN A 52 9.63 23.80 -6.10
N THR A 53 9.98 23.42 -7.34
CA THR A 53 9.02 23.03 -8.37
C THR A 53 8.23 21.79 -7.94
N LEU A 54 8.88 20.78 -7.38
CA LEU A 54 8.23 19.57 -6.86
C LEU A 54 7.18 19.90 -5.81
N GLN A 55 7.58 20.65 -4.78
CA GLN A 55 6.71 21.04 -3.68
C GLN A 55 5.53 21.87 -4.17
N ALA A 56 5.76 22.84 -5.05
CA ALA A 56 4.69 23.68 -5.61
C ALA A 56 3.72 22.89 -6.51
N MET A 57 4.24 21.95 -7.29
CA MET A 57 3.45 21.08 -8.17
C MET A 57 2.55 20.17 -7.36
N TYR A 58 3.10 19.47 -6.37
CA TYR A 58 2.31 18.61 -5.49
C TYR A 58 1.38 19.38 -4.56
N LYS A 59 1.75 20.58 -4.09
CA LYS A 59 0.81 21.42 -3.33
C LYS A 59 -0.51 21.63 -4.07
N ARG A 60 -0.45 21.81 -5.39
CA ARG A 60 -1.63 22.05 -6.23
C ARG A 60 -2.38 20.77 -6.60
N ARG A 61 -1.67 19.66 -6.78
CA ARG A 61 -2.25 18.44 -7.37
C ARG A 61 -2.33 17.23 -6.44
N TRP A 62 -1.47 17.16 -5.43
CA TRP A 62 -1.40 16.08 -4.45
C TRP A 62 -0.71 16.54 -3.15
N PRO A 63 -1.43 17.20 -2.23
CA PRO A 63 -0.84 17.75 -1.00
C PRO A 63 -0.06 16.74 -0.15
N SER A 64 -0.43 15.45 -0.15
CA SER A 64 0.37 14.41 0.51
C SER A 64 1.76 14.25 -0.10
N GLY A 65 1.90 14.41 -1.41
CA GLY A 65 3.19 14.44 -2.08
C GLY A 65 4.04 15.65 -1.71
N GLU A 66 3.42 16.82 -1.48
CA GLU A 66 4.12 18.01 -0.99
C GLU A 66 4.66 17.77 0.42
N ALA A 67 3.83 17.20 1.30
CA ALA A 67 4.22 16.87 2.66
C ALA A 67 5.40 15.88 2.67
N LEU A 68 5.37 14.87 1.80
CA LEU A 68 6.47 13.92 1.62
C LEU A 68 7.75 14.61 1.13
N ALA A 69 7.67 15.41 0.06
CA ALA A 69 8.81 16.14 -0.49
C ALA A 69 9.44 17.12 0.51
N LYS A 70 8.64 17.68 1.43
CA LYS A 70 9.16 18.49 2.55
C LYS A 70 9.85 17.65 3.62
N ALA A 71 9.28 16.49 3.96
CA ALA A 71 9.85 15.58 4.96
C ALA A 71 11.25 15.09 4.56
N GLN A 72 11.53 15.03 3.26
CA GLN A 72 12.77 14.48 2.70
C GLN A 72 13.61 15.54 1.97
N VAL A 73 13.36 16.83 2.23
CA VAL A 73 14.09 17.94 1.58
C VAL A 73 15.61 17.88 1.80
N ASN A 74 16.03 17.25 2.90
CA ASN A 74 17.44 17.08 3.28
C ASN A 74 17.99 15.69 2.96
N ASP A 75 17.21 14.83 2.29
CA ASP A 75 17.73 13.54 1.85
C ASP A 75 18.75 13.73 0.73
N LYS A 76 19.95 13.21 0.95
CA LYS A 76 21.06 13.30 -0.01
C LYS A 76 20.90 12.33 -1.19
N TYR A 77 20.12 11.26 -1.03
CA TYR A 77 19.91 10.21 -2.00
C TYR A 77 18.89 10.59 -3.07
N TRP A 78 17.96 11.50 -2.76
CA TRP A 78 16.93 11.98 -3.68
C TRP A 78 17.47 12.36 -5.07
N ASN A 79 18.64 13.00 -5.10
CA ASN A 79 19.27 13.46 -6.34
C ASN A 79 19.65 12.33 -7.30
N GLN A 80 19.77 11.08 -6.85
CA GLN A 80 20.14 9.94 -7.70
C GLN A 80 18.99 9.48 -8.60
N PHE A 81 17.74 9.80 -8.22
CA PHE A 81 16.55 9.38 -8.95
C PHE A 81 15.91 10.52 -9.75
N VAL A 82 16.24 11.78 -9.45
CA VAL A 82 15.62 12.94 -10.09
C VAL A 82 16.37 13.37 -11.33
N ARG A 83 15.64 13.35 -12.45
CA ARG A 83 16.11 13.83 -13.75
C ARG A 83 15.78 15.31 -13.92
N LYS A 84 16.77 16.14 -14.21
CA LYS A 84 16.65 17.61 -14.12
C LYS A 84 16.88 18.34 -15.44
N GLU A 85 16.95 17.59 -16.54
CA GLU A 85 17.32 18.12 -17.86
C GLU A 85 16.20 18.98 -18.45
N ASN A 86 14.94 18.64 -18.17
CA ASN A 86 13.75 19.40 -18.50
C ASN A 86 12.57 18.96 -17.63
N PHE A 87 11.47 19.70 -17.70
CA PHE A 87 10.30 19.45 -16.85
C PHE A 87 9.66 18.07 -17.09
N GLU A 88 9.61 17.60 -18.34
CA GLU A 88 9.06 16.27 -18.64
C GLU A 88 9.92 15.13 -18.09
N ALA A 89 11.24 15.21 -18.23
CA ALA A 89 12.15 14.25 -17.61
C ALA A 89 12.02 14.26 -16.08
N PHE A 90 11.89 15.46 -15.50
CA PHE A 90 11.62 15.65 -14.07
C PHE A 90 10.32 14.99 -13.63
N ALA A 91 9.20 15.32 -14.27
CA ALA A 91 7.89 14.74 -13.96
C ALA A 91 7.87 13.22 -14.11
N GLU A 92 8.51 12.68 -15.15
CA GLU A 92 8.61 11.23 -15.37
C GLU A 92 9.46 10.53 -14.30
N SER A 93 10.54 11.18 -13.84
CA SER A 93 11.39 10.64 -12.78
C SER A 93 10.72 10.57 -11.40
N MET A 94 9.60 11.29 -11.19
CA MET A 94 8.91 11.31 -9.91
C MET A 94 8.31 9.97 -9.51
N MET A 95 8.02 9.07 -10.46
CA MET A 95 7.60 7.70 -10.13
C MET A 95 8.67 7.03 -9.28
N VAL A 96 9.87 6.94 -9.84
CA VAL A 96 11.01 6.25 -9.24
C VAL A 96 11.50 7.01 -8.01
N ALA A 97 11.69 8.33 -8.10
CA ALA A 97 12.17 9.11 -6.96
C ALA A 97 11.27 8.95 -5.73
N ILE A 98 9.95 9.11 -5.87
CA ILE A 98 9.04 8.96 -4.74
C ILE A 98 8.91 7.49 -4.30
N HIS A 99 8.94 6.53 -5.24
CA HIS A 99 8.91 5.11 -4.92
C HIS A 99 10.10 4.71 -4.04
N GLU A 100 11.31 4.97 -4.51
CA GLU A 100 12.55 4.56 -3.84
C GLU A 100 12.70 5.24 -2.48
N GLU A 101 12.40 6.54 -2.40
CA GLU A 101 12.44 7.35 -1.18
C GLU A 101 11.32 6.97 -0.18
N THR A 102 10.49 5.96 -0.43
CA THR A 102 9.47 5.52 0.54
C THR A 102 9.55 4.05 0.91
N HIS A 103 10.55 3.31 0.42
CA HIS A 103 10.77 1.94 0.88
C HIS A 103 10.95 1.87 2.40
N MET A 104 10.07 1.10 3.04
CA MET A 104 10.03 0.94 4.51
C MET A 104 9.93 2.29 5.26
N TRP A 105 9.31 3.27 4.59
CA TRP A 105 9.37 4.71 4.83
C TRP A 105 10.76 5.18 5.27
N ASP A 106 11.63 5.02 4.28
CA ASP A 106 12.96 5.55 4.10
C ASP A 106 13.97 5.17 5.17
N LEU A 107 13.99 3.87 5.45
CA LEU A 107 15.08 3.10 6.10
C LEU A 107 15.71 3.67 7.37
N ASP A 108 15.02 4.59 8.04
CA ASP A 108 15.40 5.12 9.34
C ASP A 108 15.31 3.99 10.38
N GLY A 109 16.46 3.66 10.99
CA GLY A 109 16.57 2.60 12.00
C GLY A 109 15.70 2.80 13.24
N SER A 110 15.19 4.02 13.49
CA SER A 110 14.19 4.28 14.53
C SER A 110 12.77 3.84 14.15
N ARG A 111 12.49 3.71 12.84
CA ARG A 111 11.16 3.41 12.29
C ARG A 111 11.07 1.98 11.76
N THR A 112 12.18 1.40 11.34
CA THR A 112 12.23 0.05 10.78
C THR A 112 13.43 -0.77 11.26
N ARG A 113 13.20 -2.07 11.41
CA ARG A 113 14.24 -3.07 11.62
C ARG A 113 13.87 -4.32 10.83
N TRP A 114 14.81 -4.76 9.98
CA TRP A 114 14.58 -5.84 9.02
C TRP A 114 13.93 -7.07 9.68
N ASN A 115 12.83 -7.54 9.08
CA ASN A 115 11.97 -8.64 9.51
C ASN A 115 11.32 -8.52 10.90
N VAL A 116 11.55 -7.43 11.62
CA VAL A 116 10.97 -7.21 12.95
C VAL A 116 9.81 -6.24 12.86
N HIS A 117 10.04 -5.05 12.34
CA HIS A 117 8.99 -4.06 12.18
C HIS A 117 9.27 -3.12 11.00
N THR A 118 8.19 -2.64 10.37
CA THR A 118 8.26 -1.72 9.22
C THR A 118 7.61 -0.37 9.54
N ALA A 119 7.88 0.60 8.69
CA ALA A 119 7.10 1.82 8.57
C ALA A 119 6.54 1.96 7.14
N ALA A 120 5.52 2.81 7.00
CA ALA A 120 4.88 3.10 5.73
C ALA A 120 4.33 4.53 5.74
N TRP A 121 4.60 5.29 4.68
CA TRP A 121 3.93 6.57 4.44
C TRP A 121 2.57 6.34 3.82
N ILE A 122 1.53 6.91 4.40
CA ILE A 122 0.17 6.77 3.91
C ILE A 122 -0.28 8.05 3.22
N ASP A 123 -0.26 9.19 3.92
CA ASP A 123 -0.58 10.50 3.38
C ASP A 123 -0.03 11.63 4.30
N ALA A 124 -0.41 12.88 4.04
CA ALA A 124 0.05 14.04 4.81
C ALA A 124 -0.24 13.98 6.32
N THR A 125 -1.26 13.23 6.74
CA THR A 125 -1.73 13.20 8.13
C THR A 125 -1.55 11.82 8.78
N ARG A 126 -1.24 10.78 7.99
CA ARG A 126 -1.15 9.40 8.44
C ARG A 126 0.15 8.74 8.02
N GLN A 127 0.77 8.08 8.98
CA GLN A 127 1.92 7.21 8.80
C GLN A 127 1.73 5.98 9.69
N ALA A 128 2.21 4.83 9.25
CA ALA A 128 2.32 3.65 10.09
C ALA A 128 3.78 3.51 10.53
N THR A 129 4.05 3.50 11.83
CA THR A 129 5.40 3.37 12.39
C THR A 129 5.48 2.19 13.35
N THR A 130 6.62 1.50 13.30
CA THR A 130 6.92 0.35 14.17
C THR A 130 5.81 -0.71 14.10
N VAL A 131 5.42 -1.10 12.88
CA VAL A 131 4.40 -2.15 12.64
C VAL A 131 5.07 -3.51 12.77
N PRO A 132 4.71 -4.35 13.77
CA PRO A 132 5.35 -5.64 13.98
C PRO A 132 5.07 -6.63 12.84
N LEU A 133 6.09 -7.40 12.46
CA LEU A 133 6.03 -8.34 11.33
C LEU A 133 6.24 -9.80 11.71
N HIS A 134 6.82 -10.05 12.90
CA HIS A 134 7.06 -11.37 13.48
C HIS A 134 7.85 -12.35 12.60
N ASP A 135 8.71 -11.84 11.72
CA ASP A 135 9.60 -12.61 10.83
C ASP A 135 8.93 -13.82 10.17
N GLY A 136 8.28 -13.60 9.03
CA GLY A 136 7.49 -14.61 8.34
C GLY A 136 8.32 -15.62 7.53
N PHE A 137 7.92 -15.81 6.27
CA PHE A 137 8.53 -16.78 5.37
C PHE A 137 8.88 -16.12 4.03
N ALA A 138 9.68 -16.78 3.21
CA ALA A 138 10.14 -16.25 1.93
C ALA A 138 8.96 -15.96 0.97
N ARG A 139 8.90 -14.74 0.42
CA ARG A 139 7.79 -14.35 -0.47
C ARG A 139 7.68 -15.18 -1.74
N LYS A 140 8.77 -15.81 -2.19
CA LYS A 140 8.74 -16.78 -3.30
C LYS A 140 7.78 -17.94 -3.08
N GLU A 141 7.39 -18.26 -1.84
CA GLU A 141 6.43 -19.33 -1.54
C GLU A 141 5.03 -19.07 -2.13
N ILE A 142 4.73 -17.85 -2.57
CA ILE A 142 3.46 -17.53 -3.23
C ILE A 142 3.42 -17.91 -4.71
N ILE A 143 4.57 -18.19 -5.34
CA ILE A 143 4.68 -18.52 -6.78
C ILE A 143 3.67 -19.60 -7.20
N PRO A 144 3.48 -20.71 -6.46
CA PRO A 144 2.53 -21.74 -6.87
C PRO A 144 1.07 -21.26 -6.96
N LEU A 145 0.70 -20.14 -6.33
CA LEU A 145 -0.64 -19.56 -6.43
C LEU A 145 -0.83 -18.66 -7.66
N ILE A 146 0.25 -18.29 -8.36
CA ILE A 146 0.20 -17.51 -9.59
C ILE A 146 0.04 -18.47 -10.78
N LYS A 147 -1.16 -18.49 -11.37
CA LYS A 147 -1.53 -19.43 -12.45
C LYS A 147 -1.57 -18.79 -13.84
N ASP A 148 -1.54 -17.47 -13.90
CA ASP A 148 -1.45 -16.69 -15.13
C ASP A 148 0.00 -16.20 -15.36
N LYS A 149 0.18 -15.37 -16.40
CA LYS A 149 1.46 -14.72 -16.73
C LYS A 149 1.36 -13.19 -16.69
N PHE A 150 0.35 -12.64 -16.01
CA PHE A 150 0.07 -11.21 -16.09
C PHE A 150 1.18 -10.36 -15.44
N SER A 151 1.83 -10.89 -14.40
CA SER A 151 2.91 -10.24 -13.64
C SER A 151 4.30 -10.86 -13.91
N ASP A 152 4.49 -11.62 -14.98
CA ASP A 152 5.67 -12.49 -15.14
C ASP A 152 7.03 -11.77 -15.04
N SER A 153 7.14 -10.53 -15.54
CA SER A 153 8.34 -9.71 -15.40
C SER A 153 8.64 -9.35 -13.94
N MET A 154 7.61 -8.96 -13.19
CA MET A 154 7.70 -8.65 -11.77
C MET A 154 7.92 -9.90 -10.93
N ASP A 155 7.30 -11.03 -11.30
CA ASP A 155 7.53 -12.31 -10.65
C ASP A 155 9.00 -12.71 -10.76
N GLY A 156 9.62 -12.44 -11.93
CA GLY A 156 11.05 -12.61 -12.17
C GLY A 156 11.92 -11.82 -11.17
N ILE A 157 11.60 -10.55 -10.97
CA ILE A 157 12.38 -9.64 -10.10
C ILE A 157 12.12 -9.91 -8.63
N TYR A 158 10.87 -10.03 -8.21
CA TYR A 158 10.51 -10.02 -6.80
C TYR A 158 10.41 -11.42 -6.20
N LEU A 159 10.05 -12.43 -6.98
CA LEU A 159 9.77 -13.77 -6.45
C LEU A 159 10.80 -14.81 -6.86
N ARG A 160 11.29 -14.77 -8.10
CA ARG A 160 12.19 -15.80 -8.65
C ARG A 160 13.67 -15.44 -8.53
N ASP A 161 14.00 -14.16 -8.42
CA ASP A 161 15.35 -13.74 -8.09
C ASP A 161 15.79 -14.31 -6.74
N ARG A 162 17.07 -14.67 -6.66
CA ARG A 162 17.64 -15.39 -5.52
C ARG A 162 17.61 -14.57 -4.23
N THR A 163 17.79 -13.27 -4.29
CA THR A 163 17.85 -12.42 -3.09
C THR A 163 16.47 -11.89 -2.76
N GLN A 164 15.82 -11.29 -3.76
CA GLN A 164 14.51 -10.69 -3.64
C GLN A 164 13.44 -11.73 -3.28
N GLY A 165 13.52 -12.96 -3.79
CA GLY A 165 12.59 -14.03 -3.47
C GLY A 165 12.62 -14.49 -2.00
N GLU A 166 13.73 -14.26 -1.30
CA GLU A 166 13.91 -14.61 0.12
C GLU A 166 13.39 -13.52 1.08
N TYR A 167 12.98 -12.36 0.57
CA TYR A 167 12.38 -11.34 1.43
C TYR A 167 11.06 -11.81 2.00
N HIS A 168 10.79 -11.48 3.26
CA HIS A 168 9.55 -11.89 3.95
C HIS A 168 8.44 -10.85 3.74
N LEU A 169 7.40 -10.87 4.58
CA LEU A 169 6.30 -9.91 4.57
C LEU A 169 6.78 -8.45 4.48
N GLN A 170 7.92 -8.12 5.10
CA GLN A 170 8.50 -6.78 5.02
C GLN A 170 8.77 -6.35 3.58
N GLY A 171 9.40 -7.20 2.77
CA GLY A 171 9.71 -6.88 1.38
C GLY A 171 8.43 -6.66 0.57
N ILE A 172 7.38 -7.42 0.83
CA ILE A 172 6.08 -7.23 0.17
C ILE A 172 5.45 -5.89 0.56
N LEU A 173 5.40 -5.57 1.86
CA LEU A 173 4.80 -4.32 2.35
C LEU A 173 5.62 -3.10 1.93
N ALA A 174 6.95 -3.23 1.86
CA ALA A 174 7.85 -2.17 1.41
C ALA A 174 7.61 -1.81 -0.06
N GLU A 175 7.59 -2.81 -0.94
CA GLU A 175 7.33 -2.63 -2.38
C GLU A 175 5.91 -2.13 -2.64
N LEU A 176 4.92 -2.63 -1.89
CA LEU A 176 3.55 -2.14 -1.99
C LEU A 176 3.45 -0.68 -1.53
N ASN A 177 4.06 -0.31 -0.41
CA ASN A 177 4.02 1.08 0.05
C ASN A 177 4.67 2.03 -0.93
N ALA A 178 5.86 1.67 -1.43
CA ALA A 178 6.59 2.41 -2.46
C ALA A 178 5.82 2.51 -3.78
N GLY A 179 5.15 1.42 -4.20
CA GLY A 179 4.23 1.44 -5.34
C GLY A 179 3.07 2.41 -5.14
N LEU A 180 2.52 2.47 -3.92
CA LEU A 180 1.39 3.32 -3.55
C LEU A 180 1.75 4.79 -3.32
N THR A 181 3.02 5.15 -3.29
CA THR A 181 3.51 6.54 -3.32
C THR A 181 3.98 6.92 -4.72
N GLY A 182 4.60 6.00 -5.47
CA GLY A 182 5.00 6.20 -6.86
C GLY A 182 3.81 6.36 -7.83
N LEU A 183 2.74 5.58 -7.66
CA LEU A 183 1.54 5.69 -8.51
C LEU A 183 0.89 7.08 -8.44
N PRO A 184 0.56 7.65 -7.27
CA PRO A 184 0.03 9.01 -7.22
C PRO A 184 1.00 10.06 -7.75
N ALA A 185 2.30 9.91 -7.46
CA ALA A 185 3.35 10.82 -7.92
C ALA A 185 3.27 11.07 -9.43
N VAL A 186 3.03 10.04 -10.24
CA VAL A 186 2.86 10.18 -11.70
C VAL A 186 1.44 10.33 -12.18
N THR A 187 0.45 9.86 -11.43
CA THR A 187 -0.97 10.09 -11.76
C THR A 187 -1.26 11.59 -11.84
N VAL A 188 -0.68 12.38 -10.93
CA VAL A 188 -0.93 13.82 -10.86
C VAL A 188 -0.11 14.64 -11.84
N VAL A 189 0.75 14.02 -12.65
CA VAL A 189 1.53 14.67 -13.72
C VAL A 189 1.49 13.88 -15.02
N GLN A 190 0.47 13.02 -15.18
CA GLN A 190 0.34 12.05 -16.26
C GLN A 190 0.48 12.65 -17.66
N GLU A 191 0.16 13.94 -17.84
CA GLU A 191 0.27 14.61 -19.14
C GLU A 191 1.71 14.90 -19.57
N TYR A 192 2.66 14.79 -18.66
CA TYR A 192 4.09 15.00 -18.90
C TYR A 192 4.88 13.70 -19.03
N ILE A 193 4.23 12.55 -18.80
CA ILE A 193 4.84 11.22 -18.93
C ILE A 193 4.92 10.86 -20.42
N LYS A 194 6.14 10.70 -20.93
CA LYS A 194 6.42 10.47 -22.36
C LYS A 194 7.02 9.09 -22.66
N GLY A 195 7.48 8.34 -21.66
CA GLY A 195 8.14 7.05 -21.87
C GLY A 195 8.21 6.12 -20.67
N VAL A 196 9.04 5.08 -20.83
CA VAL A 196 9.08 3.82 -20.06
C VAL A 196 9.33 4.00 -18.55
N GLY A 197 9.96 5.10 -18.12
CA GLY A 197 10.42 5.25 -16.74
C GLY A 197 9.31 5.27 -15.68
N ALA A 198 8.11 5.72 -16.06
CA ALA A 198 6.93 5.75 -15.19
C ALA A 198 5.79 4.85 -15.69
N SER A 199 5.99 4.13 -16.81
CA SER A 199 4.90 3.48 -17.54
C SER A 199 4.35 2.23 -16.85
N ASN A 200 4.96 1.78 -15.75
CA ASN A 200 4.57 0.58 -15.01
C ASN A 200 4.04 0.89 -13.59
N ALA A 201 3.77 2.15 -13.26
CA ALA A 201 3.35 2.54 -11.91
C ALA A 201 2.08 1.79 -11.45
N ARG A 202 1.10 1.62 -12.36
CA ARG A 202 -0.10 0.82 -12.09
C ARG A 202 0.22 -0.66 -11.87
N ASP A 203 1.12 -1.22 -12.67
CA ASP A 203 1.55 -2.63 -12.57
C ASP A 203 2.23 -2.88 -11.23
N ILE A 204 3.08 -1.95 -10.76
CA ILE A 204 3.79 -2.07 -9.47
C ILE A 204 2.77 -2.12 -8.34
N ALA A 205 1.82 -1.18 -8.30
CA ALA A 205 0.80 -1.13 -7.26
C ALA A 205 -0.12 -2.36 -7.30
N ALA A 206 -0.63 -2.73 -8.48
CA ALA A 206 -1.53 -3.87 -8.63
C ALA A 206 -0.85 -5.20 -8.30
N THR A 207 0.40 -5.39 -8.74
CA THR A 207 1.15 -6.64 -8.54
C THR A 207 1.60 -6.79 -7.09
N ASN A 208 2.10 -5.74 -6.44
CA ASN A 208 2.51 -5.86 -5.04
C ASN A 208 1.31 -6.01 -4.10
N LEU A 209 0.13 -5.47 -4.44
CA LEU A 209 -1.10 -5.82 -3.73
C LEU A 209 -1.41 -7.31 -3.91
N ARG A 210 -1.33 -7.83 -5.14
CA ARG A 210 -1.50 -9.26 -5.41
C ARG A 210 -0.58 -10.10 -4.53
N TYR A 211 0.69 -9.74 -4.43
CA TYR A 211 1.66 -10.47 -3.62
C TYR A 211 1.29 -10.47 -2.13
N LEU A 212 0.83 -9.34 -1.59
CA LEU A 212 0.32 -9.29 -0.21
C LEU A 212 -0.85 -10.26 -0.01
N LEU A 213 -1.83 -10.25 -0.91
CA LEU A 213 -3.01 -11.12 -0.84
C LEU A 213 -2.62 -12.60 -0.86
N LEU A 214 -1.74 -12.98 -1.80
CA LEU A 214 -1.26 -14.36 -1.92
C LEU A 214 -0.39 -14.77 -0.74
N TYR A 215 0.42 -13.86 -0.20
CA TYR A 215 1.24 -14.12 0.99
C TYR A 215 0.37 -14.38 2.21
N LEU A 216 -0.69 -13.59 2.42
CA LEU A 216 -1.65 -13.84 3.51
C LEU A 216 -2.36 -15.20 3.36
N ARG A 217 -2.67 -15.61 2.12
CA ARG A 217 -3.22 -16.96 1.85
C ARG A 217 -2.23 -18.05 2.22
N VAL A 218 -0.97 -17.95 1.77
CA VAL A 218 0.07 -18.92 2.14
C VAL A 218 0.33 -18.93 3.65
N ALA A 219 0.32 -17.76 4.31
CA ALA A 219 0.44 -17.66 5.76
C ALA A 219 -0.66 -18.48 6.45
N LYS A 220 -1.92 -18.28 6.05
CA LYS A 220 -3.07 -19.01 6.60
C LYS A 220 -2.98 -20.52 6.34
N ASP A 221 -2.66 -20.91 5.11
CA ASP A 221 -2.79 -22.32 4.68
C ASP A 221 -1.59 -23.18 5.09
N ARG A 222 -0.39 -22.58 5.22
CA ARG A 222 0.88 -23.33 5.41
C ARG A 222 1.68 -22.90 6.64
N HIS A 223 1.39 -21.75 7.23
CA HIS A 223 2.14 -21.19 8.35
C HIS A 223 1.20 -20.76 9.50
N ALA A 224 0.38 -21.69 9.99
CA ALA A 224 -0.70 -21.43 10.94
C ALA A 224 -0.26 -20.64 12.20
N ASP A 225 0.91 -20.97 12.78
CA ASP A 225 1.46 -20.26 13.94
C ASP A 225 1.82 -18.80 13.62
N TYR A 226 2.39 -18.57 12.43
CA TYR A 226 2.71 -17.23 11.97
C TYR A 226 1.44 -16.44 11.70
N TRP A 227 0.48 -17.03 10.98
CA TRP A 227 -0.84 -16.44 10.72
C TRP A 227 -1.54 -16.03 12.02
N ALA A 228 -1.56 -16.90 13.03
CA ALA A 228 -2.15 -16.60 14.33
C ALA A 228 -1.50 -15.40 15.03
N LYS A 229 -0.18 -15.20 14.87
CA LYS A 229 0.52 -14.01 15.37
C LYS A 229 0.09 -12.77 14.60
N ILE A 230 0.26 -12.75 13.28
CA ILE A 230 0.02 -11.54 12.48
C ILE A 230 -1.46 -11.13 12.38
N LYS A 231 -2.40 -12.08 12.42
CA LYS A 231 -3.84 -11.81 12.43
C LYS A 231 -4.29 -11.13 13.73
N ASN A 232 -3.51 -11.26 14.81
CA ASN A 232 -3.80 -10.59 16.06
C ASN A 232 -3.08 -9.24 16.21
N GLU A 233 -2.21 -8.83 15.26
CA GLU A 233 -1.50 -7.55 15.34
C GLU A 233 -2.33 -6.37 14.82
N PRO A 234 -2.84 -5.47 15.68
CA PRO A 234 -3.76 -4.42 15.25
C PRO A 234 -3.15 -3.47 14.23
N LYS A 235 -1.88 -3.07 14.43
CA LYS A 235 -1.16 -2.18 13.52
C LYS A 235 -0.99 -2.79 12.14
N LEU A 236 -0.72 -4.10 12.06
CA LEU A 236 -0.53 -4.78 10.79
C LEU A 236 -1.88 -4.95 10.07
N ARG A 237 -2.96 -5.26 10.79
CA ARG A 237 -4.32 -5.30 10.24
C ARG A 237 -4.74 -3.96 9.65
N GLU A 238 -4.48 -2.87 10.38
CA GLU A 238 -4.77 -1.51 9.92
C GLU A 238 -3.94 -1.15 8.68
N LEU A 239 -2.65 -1.48 8.68
CA LEU A 239 -1.78 -1.24 7.52
C LEU A 239 -2.25 -2.01 6.29
N VAL A 240 -2.54 -3.31 6.43
CA VAL A 240 -3.02 -4.16 5.32
C VAL A 240 -4.34 -3.62 4.76
N LEU A 241 -5.30 -3.28 5.63
CA LEU A 241 -6.56 -2.67 5.19
C LEU A 241 -6.31 -1.36 4.45
N THR A 242 -5.49 -0.48 5.03
CA THR A 242 -5.21 0.84 4.45
C THR A 242 -4.52 0.71 3.10
N GLN A 243 -3.52 -0.18 2.96
CA GLN A 243 -2.86 -0.40 1.68
C GLN A 243 -3.83 -1.00 0.64
N PHE A 244 -4.71 -1.92 1.02
CA PHE A 244 -5.74 -2.45 0.11
C PHE A 244 -6.67 -1.34 -0.41
N LEU A 245 -7.27 -0.56 0.50
CA LEU A 245 -8.21 0.51 0.14
C LEU A 245 -7.52 1.65 -0.63
N ARG A 246 -6.28 2.00 -0.25
CA ARG A 246 -5.45 2.99 -0.95
C ARG A 246 -5.10 2.55 -2.37
N THR A 247 -4.81 1.26 -2.55
CA THR A 247 -4.59 0.69 -3.89
C THR A 247 -5.83 0.84 -4.75
N ALA A 248 -7.01 0.51 -4.21
CA ALA A 248 -8.28 0.68 -4.92
C ALA A 248 -8.50 2.14 -5.36
N TYR A 249 -8.33 3.09 -4.43
CA TYR A 249 -8.49 4.52 -4.68
C TYR A 249 -7.56 5.01 -5.80
N TRP A 250 -6.27 4.68 -5.75
CA TRP A 250 -5.32 5.18 -6.74
C TRP A 250 -5.41 4.46 -8.08
N LEU A 251 -5.74 3.16 -8.11
CA LEU A 251 -6.00 2.45 -9.36
C LEU A 251 -7.26 2.97 -10.06
N GLU A 252 -8.29 3.37 -9.32
CA GLU A 252 -9.46 4.04 -9.90
C GLU A 252 -9.09 5.42 -10.46
N LYS A 253 -8.42 6.27 -9.66
CA LYS A 253 -8.02 7.61 -10.12
C LYS A 253 -7.07 7.61 -11.31
N SER A 254 -6.23 6.59 -11.44
CA SER A 254 -5.28 6.46 -12.55
C SER A 254 -5.81 5.70 -13.76
N ALA A 255 -7.02 5.11 -13.68
CA ALA A 255 -7.61 4.33 -14.76
C ALA A 255 -7.72 5.09 -16.10
N PRO A 256 -8.08 6.40 -16.15
CA PRO A 256 -8.12 7.17 -17.40
C PRO A 256 -6.77 7.28 -18.12
N TYR A 257 -5.67 6.98 -17.42
CA TYR A 257 -4.30 7.15 -17.92
C TYR A 257 -3.58 5.80 -18.08
N THR A 258 -4.32 4.68 -18.10
CA THR A 258 -3.75 3.33 -18.14
C THR A 258 -2.77 3.15 -19.32
N GLY A 259 -3.04 3.74 -20.49
CA GLY A 259 -2.14 3.68 -21.65
C GLY A 259 -0.82 4.46 -21.52
N ARG A 260 -0.61 5.22 -20.44
CA ARG A 260 0.63 5.98 -20.16
C ARG A 260 1.38 5.50 -18.94
N ILE A 261 0.65 5.13 -17.88
CA ILE A 261 1.22 4.79 -16.57
C ILE A 261 0.92 3.34 -16.13
N GLY A 262 0.43 2.52 -17.05
CA GLY A 262 0.26 1.08 -16.87
C GLY A 262 0.63 0.28 -18.12
N GLY A 263 1.12 -0.93 -17.89
CA GLY A 263 1.29 -1.96 -18.88
C GLY A 263 -0.04 -2.61 -19.27
N PRO A 264 -0.03 -3.43 -20.34
CA PRO A 264 -1.24 -4.04 -20.91
C PRO A 264 -1.96 -5.02 -19.97
N ASN A 265 -1.32 -5.42 -18.87
CA ASN A 265 -1.86 -6.37 -17.91
C ASN A 265 -2.25 -5.73 -16.57
N ALA A 266 -2.00 -4.44 -16.34
CA ALA A 266 -2.28 -3.78 -15.05
C ALA A 266 -3.74 -3.98 -14.60
N ASP A 267 -4.70 -3.84 -15.51
CA ASP A 267 -6.13 -4.01 -15.22
C ASP A 267 -6.50 -5.48 -14.98
N LYS A 268 -5.84 -6.41 -15.67
CA LYS A 268 -6.03 -7.86 -15.46
C LYS A 268 -5.51 -8.28 -14.09
N ILE A 269 -4.32 -7.80 -13.70
CA ILE A 269 -3.76 -8.01 -12.35
C ILE A 269 -4.72 -7.43 -11.30
N THR A 270 -5.17 -6.20 -11.51
CA THR A 270 -6.15 -5.54 -10.63
C THR A 270 -7.39 -6.39 -10.45
N ALA A 271 -7.96 -6.94 -11.52
CA ALA A 271 -9.12 -7.82 -11.43
C ALA A 271 -8.86 -9.07 -10.56
N THR A 272 -7.67 -9.68 -10.65
CA THR A 272 -7.32 -10.82 -9.79
C THR A 272 -7.26 -10.48 -8.30
N ASN A 273 -6.93 -9.23 -7.93
CA ASN A 273 -6.91 -8.79 -6.53
C ASN A 273 -8.30 -8.82 -5.89
N TYR A 274 -9.36 -8.73 -6.70
CA TYR A 274 -10.76 -8.80 -6.25
C TYR A 274 -11.40 -10.18 -6.45
N ALA A 275 -10.60 -11.22 -6.73
CA ALA A 275 -11.11 -12.60 -6.72
C ALA A 275 -11.69 -12.94 -5.33
N PRO A 276 -12.78 -13.74 -5.25
CA PRO A 276 -13.48 -14.01 -3.98
C PRO A 276 -12.56 -14.48 -2.85
N GLU A 277 -11.59 -15.35 -3.16
CA GLU A 277 -10.64 -15.88 -2.18
C GLU A 277 -9.63 -14.82 -1.68
N ASN A 278 -9.32 -13.82 -2.52
CA ASN A 278 -8.45 -12.71 -2.15
C ASN A 278 -9.19 -11.65 -1.32
N ILE A 279 -10.49 -11.44 -1.59
CA ILE A 279 -11.33 -10.62 -0.71
C ILE A 279 -11.50 -11.32 0.64
N ALA A 280 -11.85 -12.61 0.64
CA ALA A 280 -12.03 -13.37 1.87
C ALA A 280 -10.79 -13.34 2.79
N ILE A 281 -9.57 -13.43 2.24
CA ILE A 281 -8.36 -13.38 3.07
C ILE A 281 -8.15 -12.00 3.71
N VAL A 282 -8.43 -10.90 3.00
CA VAL A 282 -8.32 -9.54 3.55
C VAL A 282 -9.37 -9.31 4.61
N GLU A 283 -10.62 -9.71 4.35
CA GLU A 283 -11.70 -9.54 5.32
C GLU A 283 -11.43 -10.34 6.59
N GLU A 284 -10.93 -11.57 6.45
CA GLU A 284 -10.57 -12.39 7.60
C GLU A 284 -9.39 -11.80 8.37
N PHE A 285 -8.35 -11.34 7.67
CA PHE A 285 -7.16 -10.76 8.30
C PHE A 285 -7.50 -9.47 9.04
N THR A 286 -8.21 -8.57 8.39
CA THR A 286 -8.49 -7.22 8.90
C THR A 286 -9.71 -7.20 9.82
N GLY A 287 -10.61 -8.17 9.71
CA GLY A 287 -11.90 -8.18 10.41
C GLY A 287 -12.90 -7.15 9.85
N ARG A 288 -12.69 -6.67 8.62
CA ARG A 288 -13.52 -5.64 7.96
C ARG A 288 -14.08 -6.18 6.66
N LYS A 289 -15.36 -5.92 6.40
CA LYS A 289 -16.01 -6.28 5.13
C LYS A 289 -15.67 -5.26 4.06
N ILE A 290 -15.22 -5.70 2.90
CA ILE A 290 -14.82 -4.81 1.80
C ILE A 290 -16.03 -4.54 0.89
N ASP A 291 -16.27 -3.28 0.55
CA ASP A 291 -17.21 -2.94 -0.52
C ASP A 291 -16.58 -3.34 -1.86
N THR A 292 -17.05 -4.43 -2.46
CA THR A 292 -16.57 -4.90 -3.77
C THR A 292 -17.37 -4.32 -4.94
N GLY A 293 -18.39 -3.50 -4.64
CA GLY A 293 -19.27 -2.84 -5.59
C GLY A 293 -18.65 -1.55 -6.13
N THR A 294 -19.34 -0.42 -5.89
CA THR A 294 -18.99 0.87 -6.50
C THR A 294 -17.92 1.63 -5.73
N ARG A 295 -17.70 1.36 -4.44
CA ARG A 295 -16.70 2.07 -3.61
C ARG A 295 -15.62 1.13 -3.10
N LYS A 296 -14.81 0.61 -4.01
CA LYS A 296 -13.75 -0.39 -3.71
C LYS A 296 -12.66 0.09 -2.75
N ASN A 297 -12.62 1.39 -2.49
CA ASN A 297 -11.79 2.04 -1.48
C ASN A 297 -12.48 2.16 -0.10
N CYS A 298 -13.61 1.49 0.13
CA CYS A 298 -14.36 1.50 1.38
C CYS A 298 -14.63 0.12 1.98
N THR A 299 -14.88 0.08 3.29
CA THR A 299 -15.52 -1.04 3.99
C THR A 299 -17.03 -0.83 4.10
N LEU A 300 -17.77 -1.93 4.30
CA LEU A 300 -19.20 -1.92 4.64
C LEU A 300 -19.44 -1.55 6.11
#